data_AF-A0A9X4F1C4-F1
#
_entry.id   AF-A0A9X4F1C4-F1
#
_cell.length_a   1.000
_cell.length_b   1.000
_cell.length_c   1.000
_cell.angle_alpha   90.00
_cell.angle_beta   90.00
_cell.angle_gamma   90.00
#
_symmetry.space_group_name_H-M   'P 1'
#
loop_
_entity.id
_entity.type
_entity.pdbx_description
1 polymer ?
#
loop_
_entity_poly.entity_id
_entity_poly.type
_entity_poly.pdbx_seq_one_letter_code
_entity_poly.pdbx_strand_id
1 'polypeptide(L)'
;MRNEDIFRKSQLQLLGSFKAFDKAVNWLKKVEKISSFNTKRSSNNLKLLAERDIGYISNGIFIAAAVHSGFRFKLEPESPNVQFNMSEKSLKKLEGY
;
A
#
# COMPACT_ATOMS: atom_id res chain seq x y z
N MET A 1 21.04 -7.07 22.81
CA MET A 1 20.20 -8.02 22.05
C MET A 1 21.06 -8.54 20.91
N ARG A 2 21.21 -9.85 20.71
CA ARG A 2 22.08 -10.36 19.64
C ARG A 2 21.41 -10.13 18.28
N ASN A 3 22.20 -9.97 17.21
CA ASN A 3 21.67 -9.67 15.87
C ASN A 3 20.66 -10.72 15.37
N GLU A 4 20.85 -11.98 15.76
CA GLU A 4 19.93 -13.08 15.45
C GLU A 4 18.54 -12.90 16.09
N ASP A 5 18.49 -12.38 17.32
CA ASP A 5 17.24 -12.12 18.04
C ASP A 5 16.44 -10.98 17.37
N ILE A 6 17.15 -9.95 16.88
CA ILE A 6 16.56 -8.84 16.11
C ILE A 6 16.01 -9.35 14.78
N PHE A 7 16.78 -10.16 14.06
CA PHE A 7 16.37 -10.72 12.77
C PHE A 7 15.14 -11.62 12.91
N ARG A 8 15.12 -12.52 13.90
CA ARG A 8 13.98 -13.40 14.18
C ARG A 8 12.72 -12.61 14.53
N LYS A 9 12.85 -11.54 15.32
CA LYS A 9 11.74 -10.65 15.67
C LYS A 9 11.17 -9.96 14.42
N SER A 10 12.02 -9.47 13.53
CA SER A 10 11.61 -8.88 12.25
C SER A 10 10.90 -9.88 11.34
N GLN A 11 11.36 -11.13 11.28
CA GLN A 11 10.68 -12.19 10.52
C GLN A 11 9.29 -12.52 11.09
N LEU A 12 9.16 -12.63 12.42
CA LEU A 12 7.86 -12.87 13.07
C LEU A 12 6.91 -11.69 12.85
N GLN A 13 7.42 -10.46 12.86
CA GLN A 13 6.63 -9.26 12.57
C GLN A 13 6.16 -9.24 11.11
N LEU A 14 7.00 -9.67 10.16
CA LEU A 14 6.63 -9.85 8.76
C LEU A 14 5.57 -10.95 8.57
N LEU A 15 5.68 -12.07 9.29
CA LEU A 15 4.65 -13.12 9.28
C LEU A 15 3.31 -12.61 9.84
N GLY A 16 3.34 -11.80 10.90
CA GLY A 16 2.15 -11.12 11.43
C GLY A 16 1.53 -10.12 10.45
N SER A 17 2.29 -9.68 9.45
CA SER A 17 1.88 -8.73 8.42
C SER A 17 1.00 -9.35 7.32
N PHE A 18 0.86 -10.68 7.29
CA PHE A 18 -0.02 -11.36 6.34
C PHE A 18 -1.47 -10.85 6.41
N LYS A 19 -2.00 -10.66 7.63
CA LYS A 19 -3.34 -10.09 7.83
C LYS A 19 -3.45 -8.65 7.30
N ALA A 20 -2.38 -7.86 7.44
CA ALA A 20 -2.34 -6.49 6.93
C ALA A 20 -2.31 -6.48 5.38
N PHE A 21 -1.57 -7.41 4.78
CA PHE A 21 -1.53 -7.60 3.33
C PHE A 21 -2.91 -7.96 2.78
N ASP A 22 -3.58 -8.97 3.35
CA ASP A 22 -4.91 -9.41 2.90
C ASP A 22 -5.96 -8.30 3.02
N LYS A 23 -5.92 -7.53 4.12
CA LYS A 23 -6.77 -6.36 4.30
C LYS A 23 -6.52 -5.32 3.20
N ALA A 24 -5.25 -5.04 2.88
CA ALA A 24 -4.89 -4.11 1.82
C ALA A 24 -5.37 -4.60 0.45
N VAL A 25 -5.17 -5.87 0.12
CA VAL A 25 -5.68 -6.49 -1.12
C VAL A 25 -7.20 -6.36 -1.21
N ASN A 26 -7.92 -6.63 -0.12
CA ASN A 26 -9.37 -6.49 -0.10
C ASN A 26 -9.83 -5.03 -0.25
N TRP A 27 -9.13 -4.08 0.37
CA TRP A 27 -9.41 -2.65 0.21
C TRP A 27 -9.19 -2.19 -1.24
N LEU A 28 -8.11 -2.65 -1.87
CA LEU A 28 -7.74 -2.32 -3.24
C LEU A 28 -8.76 -2.77 -4.30
N LYS A 29 -9.63 -3.75 -3.99
CA LYS A 29 -10.75 -4.14 -4.87
C LYS A 29 -11.74 -2.99 -5.13
N LYS A 30 -11.79 -2.00 -4.24
CA LYS A 30 -12.64 -0.80 -4.39
C LYS A 30 -12.01 0.26 -5.30
N VAL A 31 -10.74 0.12 -5.65
CA VAL A 31 -9.97 1.11 -6.41
C VAL A 31 -9.93 0.72 -7.88
N GLU A 32 -10.35 1.64 -8.74
CA GLU A 32 -10.36 1.42 -10.18
C GLU A 32 -8.97 1.69 -10.79
N LYS A 33 -8.61 0.96 -11.84
CA LYS A 33 -7.37 1.15 -12.61
C LYS A 33 -7.58 2.16 -13.73
N ILE A 34 -6.54 2.92 -14.06
CA ILE A 34 -6.48 3.81 -15.23
C ILE A 34 -5.28 3.46 -16.14
N SER A 35 -5.28 3.98 -17.36
CA SER A 35 -4.22 3.74 -18.36
C SER A 35 -2.97 4.60 -18.15
N SER A 36 -3.06 5.69 -17.39
CA SER A 36 -1.93 6.55 -16.99
C SER A 36 -1.54 6.33 -15.52
N PHE A 37 -0.50 7.01 -15.03
CA PHE A 37 -0.18 7.04 -13.60
C PHE A 37 -0.87 8.20 -12.92
N ASN A 38 -1.39 7.98 -11.71
CA ASN A 38 -1.91 9.06 -10.89
C ASN A 38 -0.75 9.77 -10.19
N THR A 39 -0.45 10.98 -10.65
CA THR A 39 0.64 11.82 -10.12
C THR A 39 0.21 12.67 -8.92
N LYS A 40 -1.06 12.63 -8.52
CA LYS A 40 -1.59 13.42 -7.40
C LYS A 40 -1.35 12.77 -6.04
N ARG A 41 -1.02 11.47 -6.02
CA ARG A 41 -0.87 10.70 -4.78
C ARG A 41 0.32 9.77 -4.86
N SER A 42 1.14 9.81 -3.82
CA SER A 42 2.18 8.81 -3.58
C SER A 42 1.60 7.58 -2.90
N SER A 43 2.33 6.47 -2.91
CA SER A 43 1.97 5.25 -2.18
C SER A 43 1.73 5.52 -0.68
N ASN A 44 2.44 6.47 -0.08
CA ASN A 44 2.23 6.83 1.32
C ASN A 44 0.88 7.54 1.53
N ASN A 45 0.48 8.44 0.62
CA ASN A 45 -0.85 9.07 0.70
C ASN A 45 -1.96 8.03 0.54
N LEU A 46 -1.80 7.09 -0.39
CA LEU A 46 -2.76 6.01 -0.65
C LEU A 46 -2.85 5.03 0.53
N LYS A 47 -1.70 4.69 1.12
CA LYS A 47 -1.60 3.90 2.34
C LYS A 47 -2.35 4.58 3.49
N LEU A 48 -2.16 5.87 3.72
CA LEU A 48 -2.87 6.61 4.77
C LEU A 48 -4.38 6.61 4.54
N LEU A 49 -4.82 6.71 3.28
CA LEU A 49 -6.23 6.61 2.94
C LEU A 49 -6.79 5.21 3.28
N ALA A 50 -6.07 4.14 2.92
CA ALA A 50 -6.49 2.78 3.24
C ALA A 50 -6.55 2.52 4.76
N GLU A 51 -5.60 3.05 5.53
CA GLU A 51 -5.54 2.87 6.99
C GLU A 51 -6.78 3.36 7.73
N ARG A 52 -7.50 4.34 7.16
CA ARG A 52 -8.79 4.81 7.70
C ARG A 52 -9.83 3.70 7.77
N ASP A 53 -9.77 2.73 6.86
CA ASP A 53 -10.72 1.61 6.77
C ASP A 53 -10.20 0.33 7.43
N ILE A 54 -8.89 0.06 7.30
CA ILE A 54 -8.34 -1.28 7.59
C ILE A 54 -7.37 -1.34 8.78
N GLY A 55 -7.08 -0.18 9.38
CA GLY A 55 -6.07 -0.01 10.42
C GLY A 55 -4.65 0.06 9.85
N TYR A 56 -3.67 0.23 10.75
CA TYR A 56 -2.28 0.49 10.37
C TYR A 56 -1.67 -0.61 9.48
N ILE A 57 -0.99 -0.18 8.41
CA ILE A 57 -0.16 -1.03 7.54
C ILE A 57 1.13 -0.28 7.20
N SER A 58 2.24 -0.97 6.92
CA SER A 58 3.44 -0.29 6.43
C SER A 58 3.27 0.13 4.96
N ASN A 59 4.00 1.17 4.52
CA ASN A 59 4.02 1.57 3.11
C ASN A 59 4.47 0.40 2.20
N GLY A 60 5.45 -0.40 2.63
CA GLY A 60 5.91 -1.59 1.90
C GLY A 60 4.82 -2.65 1.72
N ILE A 61 4.01 -2.92 2.76
CA ILE A 61 2.86 -3.85 2.66
C ILE A 61 1.84 -3.32 1.65
N PHE A 62 1.53 -2.02 1.70
CA PHE A 62 0.60 -1.41 0.75
C PHE A 62 1.12 -1.54 -0.69
N ILE A 63 2.40 -1.24 -0.92
CA ILE A 63 3.03 -1.37 -2.24
C ILE A 63 2.97 -2.82 -2.74
N ALA A 64 3.35 -3.78 -1.90
CA ALA A 64 3.31 -5.20 -2.25
C ALA A 64 1.88 -5.66 -2.60
N ALA A 65 0.89 -5.26 -1.81
CA ALA A 65 -0.52 -5.59 -2.05
C ALA A 65 -1.06 -4.96 -3.35
N ALA A 66 -0.65 -3.73 -3.66
CA ALA A 66 -1.02 -3.04 -4.90
C ALA A 66 -0.39 -3.72 -6.13
N VAL A 67 0.88 -4.11 -6.06
CA VAL A 67 1.54 -4.88 -7.12
C VAL A 67 0.85 -6.23 -7.32
N HIS A 68 0.58 -6.96 -6.23
CA HIS A 68 -0.16 -8.22 -6.27
C HIS A 68 -1.56 -8.07 -6.88
N SER A 69 -2.25 -6.96 -6.59
CA SER A 69 -3.56 -6.63 -7.16
C SER A 69 -3.50 -6.19 -8.64
N GLY A 70 -2.32 -6.20 -9.26
CA GLY A 70 -2.09 -5.90 -10.67
C GLY A 70 -2.14 -4.41 -11.00
N PHE A 71 -1.81 -3.52 -10.07
CA PHE A 71 -1.55 -2.11 -10.38
C PHE A 71 -0.14 -1.95 -10.92
N ARG A 72 0.01 -1.14 -11.97
CA ARG A 72 1.31 -0.70 -12.46
C ARG A 72 1.82 0.40 -11.55
N PHE A 73 3.13 0.44 -11.35
CA PHE A 73 3.78 1.45 -10.53
C PHE A 73 4.93 2.13 -11.27
N LYS A 74 5.25 3.34 -10.84
CA LYS A 74 6.43 4.10 -11.24
C LYS A 74 7.18 4.52 -9.98
N LEU A 75 8.49 4.33 -9.98
CA LEU A 75 9.35 4.79 -8.89
C LEU A 75 9.39 6.33 -8.86
N GLU A 76 9.34 6.89 -7.66
CA GLU A 76 9.66 8.30 -7.45
C GLU A 76 11.18 8.40 -7.17
N PRO A 77 11.93 9.24 -7.90
CA PRO A 77 13.35 9.45 -7.61
C PRO A 77 13.57 9.88 -6.16
N GLU A 78 14.59 9.30 -5.52
CA GLU A 78 15.02 9.65 -4.15
C GLU A 78 13.95 9.44 -3.05
N SER A 79 12.87 8.72 -3.35
CA SER A 79 11.75 8.50 -2.45
C SER A 79 11.48 6.99 -2.31
N PRO A 80 11.16 6.50 -1.10
CA PRO A 80 10.69 5.13 -0.92
C PRO A 80 9.26 4.92 -1.44
N ASN A 81 8.61 5.98 -1.94
CA ASN A 81 7.25 5.94 -2.44
C ASN A 81 7.20 5.65 -3.95
N VAL A 82 6.04 5.17 -4.39
CA VAL A 82 5.75 4.94 -5.81
C VAL A 82 4.42 5.56 -6.20
N GLN A 83 4.26 5.86 -7.47
CA GLN A 83 2.98 6.27 -8.06
C GLN A 83 2.31 5.07 -8.71
N PHE A 84 1.00 4.91 -8.52
CA PHE A 84 0.23 3.82 -9.12
C PHE A 84 -0.74 4.32 -10.20
N ASN A 85 -1.16 3.43 -11.08
CA ASN A 85 -2.23 3.68 -12.06
C ASN A 85 -3.65 3.57 -11.43
N MET A 86 -3.86 4.22 -10.28
CA MET A 86 -5.13 4.22 -9.54
C MET A 86 -5.98 5.44 -9.90
N SER A 87 -7.26 5.22 -10.19
CA SER A 87 -8.22 6.27 -10.53
C SER A 87 -8.44 7.22 -9.34
N GLU A 88 -8.04 8.49 -9.51
CA GLU A 88 -8.32 9.55 -8.53
C GLU A 88 -9.82 9.67 -8.23
N LYS A 89 -10.69 9.43 -9.24
CA LYS A 89 -12.15 9.44 -9.06
C LYS A 89 -12.61 8.35 -8.10
N SER A 90 -12.08 7.13 -8.22
CA SER A 90 -12.42 6.04 -7.31
C SER A 90 -11.90 6.29 -5.89
N LEU A 91 -10.69 6.88 -5.76
CA LEU A 91 -10.08 7.19 -4.48
C LEU A 91 -10.85 8.27 -3.72
N LYS A 92 -11.31 9.33 -4.40
CA LYS A 92 -12.14 10.37 -3.79
C LYS A 92 -13.46 9.86 -3.21
N LYS A 93 -14.07 8.85 -3.84
CA LYS A 93 -15.27 8.19 -3.28
C LYS A 93 -14.98 7.51 -1.94
N LEU A 94 -13.75 7.03 -1.73
CA LEU A 94 -13.32 6.42 -0.47
C LEU A 94 -12.98 7.48 0.60
N GLU A 95 -12.82 8.75 0.22
CA GLU A 95 -12.56 9.84 1.18
C GLU A 95 -13.84 10.35 1.86
N GLY A 96 -15.02 10.00 1.36
CA GLY A 96 -16.32 10.38 1.92
C GLY A 96 -16.85 11.75 1.46
N TYR A 97 -16.56 12.14 0.21
CA TYR A 97 -17.12 13.34 -0.43
C TYR A 97 -18.31 13.03 -1.34
#